data_AF-A0A359LL35-F1
#
_entry.id   AF-A0A359LL35-F1
#
_cell.length_a   1.000
_cell.length_b   1.000
_cell.length_c   1.000
_cell.angle_alpha   90.00
_cell.angle_beta   90.00
_cell.angle_gamma   90.00
#
_symmetry.space_group_name_H-M   'P 1'
#
loop_
_entity.id
_entity.type
_entity.pdbx_description
1 polymer ?
#
loop_
_entity_poly.entity_id
_entity_poly.type
_entity_poly.pdbx_seq_one_letter_code
_entity_poly.pdbx_strand_id
1 'polypeptide(L)'
;MNIKRSALYYKPKKNINKKQKELRIRKKIEDISREHPYYGYRRITASLRRDKVIVNHKKVLKIMKELGIQGRIKRKYITTTNSKHNNKIYSNLVKDKELTGINQVWCADITLSGYLTVLSTSPPS
;
A
#
# COMPACT_ATOMS: atom_id res chain seq x y z
N MET A 1 -26.39 -26.44 -34.01
CA MET A 1 -26.04 -25.26 -33.20
C MET A 1 -27.31 -24.56 -32.73
N ASN A 2 -27.67 -24.67 -31.44
CA ASN A 2 -28.90 -24.10 -30.88
C ASN A 2 -28.67 -22.65 -30.43
N ILE A 3 -28.65 -21.71 -31.37
CA ILE A 3 -28.55 -20.27 -31.10
C ILE A 3 -29.97 -19.69 -31.08
N LYS A 4 -30.35 -19.02 -29.98
CA LYS A 4 -31.67 -18.39 -29.84
C LYS A 4 -31.86 -17.31 -30.90
N ARG A 5 -33.00 -17.32 -31.62
CA ARG A 5 -33.34 -16.31 -32.64
C ARG A 5 -33.22 -14.87 -32.16
N SER A 6 -33.50 -14.60 -30.88
CA SER A 6 -33.35 -13.27 -30.28
C SER A 6 -31.92 -12.73 -30.30
N ALA A 7 -30.90 -13.62 -30.28
CA ALA A 7 -29.50 -13.22 -30.41
C ALA A 7 -29.15 -12.76 -31.83
N LEU A 8 -29.80 -13.29 -32.87
CA LEU A 8 -29.58 -12.90 -34.27
C LEU A 8 -30.08 -11.47 -34.56
N TYR A 9 -31.14 -11.02 -33.87
CA TYR A 9 -31.73 -9.69 -34.06
C TYR A 9 -31.17 -8.62 -33.11
N TYR A 10 -30.35 -9.00 -32.12
CA TYR A 10 -29.83 -8.05 -31.16
C TYR A 10 -28.75 -7.16 -31.79
N LYS A 11 -29.10 -5.89 -32.04
CA LYS A 11 -28.14 -4.84 -32.43
C LYS A 11 -27.74 -4.04 -31.18
N PRO A 12 -26.49 -4.14 -30.68
CA PRO A 12 -26.06 -3.37 -29.53
C PRO A 12 -26.11 -1.87 -29.85
N LYS A 13 -26.97 -1.12 -29.15
CA LYS A 13 -27.00 0.35 -29.27
C LYS A 13 -25.68 0.93 -28.75
N LYS A 14 -24.86 1.49 -29.66
CA LYS A 14 -23.66 2.25 -29.32
C LYS A 14 -24.06 3.58 -28.66
N ASN A 15 -24.11 3.58 -27.33
CA ASN A 15 -24.32 4.81 -26.56
C ASN A 15 -23.03 5.64 -26.50
N ILE A 16 -22.85 6.57 -27.46
CA ILE A 16 -21.69 7.46 -27.56
C ILE A 16 -21.46 8.22 -26.24
N ASN A 17 -22.53 8.73 -25.62
CA ASN A 17 -22.47 9.43 -24.33
C ASN A 17 -21.89 8.57 -23.20
N LYS A 18 -22.21 7.27 -23.19
CA LYS A 18 -21.67 6.34 -22.19
C LYS A 18 -20.17 6.13 -22.38
N LYS A 19 -19.72 6.01 -23.64
CA LYS A 19 -18.29 5.86 -23.98
C LYS A 19 -17.50 7.11 -23.59
N GLN A 20 -18.02 8.30 -23.90
CA GLN A 20 -17.39 9.57 -23.51
C GLN A 20 -17.31 9.73 -21.99
N LYS A 21 -18.38 9.39 -21.25
CA LYS A 21 -18.38 9.43 -19.77
C LYS A 21 -17.33 8.49 -19.20
N GLU A 22 -17.17 7.30 -19.76
CA GLU A 22 -16.14 6.36 -19.31
C GLU A 22 -14.73 6.87 -19.58
N LEU A 23 -14.49 7.46 -20.76
CA LEU A 23 -13.20 8.07 -21.10
C LEU A 23 -12.83 9.20 -20.13
N ARG A 24 -13.80 10.05 -19.76
CA ARG A 24 -13.60 11.11 -18.76
C ARG A 24 -13.21 10.54 -17.38
N ILE A 25 -13.82 9.43 -16.97
CA ILE A 25 -13.49 8.77 -15.70
C ILE A 25 -12.07 8.18 -15.75
N ARG A 26 -11.71 7.50 -16.86
CA ARG A 26 -10.36 6.94 -17.05
C ARG A 26 -9.29 8.04 -16.95
N LYS A 27 -9.47 9.13 -17.68
CA LYS A 27 -8.55 10.28 -17.65
C LYS A 27 -8.38 10.86 -16.25
N LYS A 28 -9.48 11.07 -15.51
CA LYS A 28 -9.40 11.53 -14.11
C LYS A 28 -8.64 10.57 -13.20
N ILE A 29 -8.82 9.26 -13.37
CA ILE A 29 -8.08 8.25 -12.58
C ILE A 29 -6.59 8.33 -12.87
N GLU A 30 -6.19 8.48 -14.13
CA GLU A 30 -4.80 8.66 -14.54
C GLU A 30 -4.19 9.93 -13.95
N ASP A 31 -4.92 11.05 -14.02
CA ASP A 31 -4.45 12.34 -13.52
C ASP A 31 -4.24 12.30 -11.99
N ILE A 32 -5.22 11.77 -11.23
CA ILE A 32 -5.10 11.58 -9.78
C ILE A 32 -3.95 10.62 -9.44
N SER A 33 -3.76 9.56 -10.22
CA SER A 33 -2.67 8.61 -9.98
C SER A 33 -1.30 9.21 -10.26
N ARG A 34 -1.19 10.15 -11.20
CA ARG A 34 0.05 10.85 -11.53
C ARG A 34 0.42 11.83 -10.43
N GLU A 35 -0.56 12.56 -9.91
CA GLU A 35 -0.39 13.49 -8.78
C GLU A 35 -0.11 12.75 -7.46
N HIS A 36 -0.71 11.58 -7.27
CA HIS A 36 -0.62 10.80 -6.04
C HIS A 36 -0.22 9.33 -6.31
N PRO A 37 1.06 9.05 -6.59
CA PRO A 37 1.54 7.71 -6.98
C PRO A 37 1.36 6.64 -5.89
N TYR A 38 1.11 7.05 -4.64
CA TYR A 38 0.90 6.14 -3.50
C TYR A 38 -0.58 5.79 -3.29
N TYR A 39 -1.50 6.34 -4.08
CA TYR A 39 -2.93 6.13 -3.88
C TYR A 39 -3.39 4.82 -4.50
N GLY A 40 -3.97 3.95 -3.68
CA GLY A 40 -4.74 2.80 -4.16
C GLY A 40 -6.17 3.20 -4.55
N TYR A 41 -6.90 2.24 -5.14
CA TYR A 41 -8.27 2.46 -5.66
C TYR A 41 -9.25 3.04 -4.62
N ARG A 42 -9.09 2.73 -3.33
CA ARG A 42 -9.93 3.30 -2.26
C ARG A 42 -9.75 4.82 -2.14
N ARG A 43 -8.49 5.29 -2.11
CA ARG A 43 -8.16 6.73 -2.02
C ARG A 43 -8.52 7.47 -3.31
N ILE A 44 -8.29 6.85 -4.47
CA ILE A 44 -8.72 7.41 -5.75
C ILE A 44 -10.25 7.53 -5.80
N THR A 45 -11.00 6.53 -5.33
CA THR A 45 -12.47 6.59 -5.26
C THR A 45 -12.93 7.74 -4.36
N ALA A 46 -12.28 7.96 -3.22
CA ALA A 46 -12.57 9.08 -2.34
C ALA A 46 -12.27 10.43 -3.01
N SER A 47 -11.17 10.53 -3.77
CA SER A 47 -10.86 11.74 -4.55
C SER A 47 -11.90 12.03 -5.62
N LEU A 48 -12.30 11.01 -6.39
CA LEU A 48 -13.37 11.15 -7.39
C LEU A 48 -14.70 11.60 -6.74
N ARG A 49 -15.02 11.11 -5.55
CA ARG A 49 -16.22 11.54 -4.81
C ARG A 49 -16.13 13.01 -4.39
N ARG A 50 -14.96 13.49 -3.96
CA ARG A 50 -14.74 14.93 -3.67
C ARG A 50 -14.97 15.79 -4.90
N ASP A 51 -14.59 15.29 -6.08
CA ASP A 51 -14.82 15.96 -7.37
C ASP A 51 -16.26 15.77 -7.91
N LYS A 52 -17.21 15.36 -7.05
CA LYS A 52 -18.62 15.08 -7.40
C LYS A 52 -18.81 13.99 -8.47
N VAL A 53 -17.80 13.14 -8.69
CA VAL A 53 -17.86 12.00 -9.61
C VAL A 53 -18.19 10.73 -8.83
N ILE A 54 -19.47 10.34 -8.84
CA ILE A 54 -19.95 9.14 -8.15
C ILE A 54 -19.67 7.91 -9.02
N VAL A 55 -18.63 7.16 -8.67
CA VAL A 55 -18.26 5.89 -9.31
C VAL A 55 -18.07 4.82 -8.24
N ASN A 56 -18.57 3.61 -8.49
CA ASN A 56 -18.37 2.48 -7.60
C ASN A 56 -16.88 2.12 -7.50
N HIS A 57 -16.38 1.90 -6.29
CA HIS A 57 -14.99 1.49 -6.02
C HIS A 57 -14.57 0.23 -6.81
N LYS A 58 -15.49 -0.71 -7.09
CA LYS A 58 -15.22 -1.88 -7.94
C LYS A 58 -14.92 -1.49 -9.38
N LYS A 59 -15.62 -0.47 -9.91
CA LYS A 59 -15.37 0.04 -11.27
C LYS A 59 -14.02 0.78 -11.33
N VAL A 60 -13.70 1.57 -10.31
CA VAL A 60 -12.37 2.22 -10.20
C VAL A 60 -11.27 1.16 -10.17
N LEU A 61 -11.42 0.11 -9.34
CA LEU A 61 -10.47 -1.00 -9.28
C LEU A 61 -10.29 -1.69 -10.64
N LYS A 62 -11.38 -1.96 -11.37
CA LYS A 62 -11.31 -2.56 -12.71
C LYS A 62 -10.55 -1.66 -13.69
N ILE A 63 -10.87 -0.37 -13.72
CA ILE A 63 -10.20 0.59 -14.60
C ILE A 63 -8.70 0.69 -14.26
N MET A 64 -8.34 0.77 -12.98
CA MET A 64 -6.92 0.80 -12.58
C MET A 64 -6.17 -0.45 -13.02
N LYS A 65 -6.79 -1.63 -12.90
CA LYS A 65 -6.21 -2.89 -13.41
C LYS A 65 -6.00 -2.87 -14.91
N GLU A 66 -7.00 -2.40 -15.68
CA GLU A 66 -6.89 -2.28 -17.14
C GLU A 66 -5.80 -1.29 -17.58
N LEU A 67 -5.55 -0.24 -16.79
CA LEU A 67 -4.53 0.77 -17.05
C LEU A 67 -3.14 0.40 -16.47
N GLY A 68 -3.02 -0.73 -15.77
CA GLY A 68 -1.78 -1.11 -15.08
C GLY A 68 -1.39 -0.19 -13.90
N ILE A 69 -2.33 0.59 -13.39
CA ILE A 69 -2.08 1.55 -12.31
C ILE A 69 -2.11 0.83 -10.97
N GLN A 70 -1.00 0.93 -10.22
CA GLN A 70 -0.89 0.41 -8.86
C GLN A 70 -0.38 1.48 -7.91
N GLY A 71 -1.01 1.57 -6.74
CA GLY A 71 -0.53 2.46 -5.68
C GLY A 71 0.79 1.93 -5.13
N ARG A 72 1.85 2.74 -5.18
CA ARG A 72 3.15 2.37 -4.61
C ARG A 72 3.06 2.41 -3.08
N ILE A 73 3.51 1.36 -2.41
CA ILE A 73 3.65 1.36 -0.95
C ILE A 73 5.04 1.89 -0.62
N LYS A 74 5.12 2.99 0.14
CA LYS A 74 6.40 3.45 0.70
C LYS A 74 6.79 2.49 1.82
N ARG A 75 7.86 1.72 1.64
CA ARG A 75 8.44 0.89 2.70
C ARG A 75 8.93 1.82 3.80
N LYS A 76 8.41 1.65 5.02
CA LYS A 76 8.94 2.37 6.19
C LYS A 76 10.14 1.58 6.70
N TYR A 77 11.31 2.20 6.73
CA TYR A 77 12.43 1.70 7.52
C TYR A 77 12.24 2.24 8.94
N ILE A 78 11.98 1.33 9.87
CA ILE A 78 11.89 1.65 11.29
C ILE A 78 13.22 1.22 11.90
N THR A 79 14.04 2.19 12.30
CA THR A 79 15.23 1.89 13.09
C THR A 79 14.77 1.53 14.49
N THR A 80 14.82 0.24 14.82
CA THR A 80 14.43 -0.29 16.15
C THR A 80 15.44 0.07 17.23
N THR A 81 16.70 0.32 16.85
CA THR A 81 17.79 0.64 17.77
C THR A 81 17.90 2.14 17.96
N ASN A 82 17.57 2.64 19.15
CA ASN A 82 17.94 4.00 19.53
C ASN A 82 19.40 4.04 19.98
N SER A 83 20.34 4.24 19.06
CA SER A 83 21.77 4.41 19.38
C SER A 83 22.08 5.71 20.14
N LYS A 84 21.12 6.66 20.20
CA LYS A 84 21.23 7.91 20.97
C LYS A 84 20.54 7.73 22.32
N HIS A 85 21.17 6.95 23.20
CA HIS A 85 20.72 6.76 24.57
C HIS A 85 21.85 7.09 25.55
N ASN A 86 21.50 7.48 26.77
CA ASN A 86 22.49 7.73 27.83
C ASN A 86 22.95 6.45 28.54
N ASN A 87 22.50 5.27 28.09
CA ASN A 87 22.95 4.00 28.66
C ASN A 87 24.42 3.73 28.31
N LYS A 88 25.10 2.97 29.18
CA LYS A 88 26.50 2.59 29.01
C LYS A 88 26.71 1.83 27.70
N ILE A 89 27.50 2.41 26.80
CA ILE A 89 27.90 1.78 25.55
C ILE A 89 29.12 0.90 25.85
N TYR A 90 29.01 -0.39 25.57
CA TYR A 90 30.11 -1.33 25.70
C TYR A 90 30.93 -1.36 24.41
N SER A 91 32.26 -1.34 24.52
CA SER A 91 33.17 -1.45 23.39
C SER A 91 32.99 -2.79 22.68
N ASN A 92 32.99 -2.79 21.34
CA ASN A 92 32.95 -4.03 20.56
C ASN A 92 34.28 -4.78 20.71
N LEU A 93 34.29 -5.81 21.55
CA LEU A 93 35.48 -6.62 21.88
C LEU A 93 35.94 -7.57 20.76
N VAL A 94 35.16 -7.67 19.67
CA VAL A 94 35.46 -8.52 18.51
C VAL A 94 36.18 -7.73 17.41
N LYS A 95 36.13 -6.39 17.43
CA LYS A 95 36.51 -5.55 16.30
C LYS A 95 37.97 -5.71 15.85
N ASP A 96 38.88 -5.96 16.80
CA ASP A 96 40.32 -6.04 16.56
C ASP A 96 40.88 -7.46 16.74
N LYS A 97 40.04 -8.50 16.73
CA LYS A 97 40.45 -9.89 16.91
C LYS A 97 40.48 -10.64 15.57
N GLU A 98 41.60 -11.31 15.29
CA GLU A 98 41.68 -12.27 14.18
C GLU A 98 41.01 -13.59 14.57
N LEU A 99 40.04 -14.02 13.76
CA LEU A 99 39.33 -15.29 13.94
C LEU A 99 39.96 -16.35 13.04
N THR A 100 40.61 -17.33 13.65
CA THR A 100 41.38 -18.40 12.98
C THR A 100 40.62 -19.71 12.85
N GLY A 101 39.41 -19.82 13.41
CA GLY A 101 38.64 -21.06 13.42
C GLY A 101 37.14 -20.90 13.71
N ILE A 102 36.40 -21.99 13.55
CA ILE A 102 34.96 -22.06 13.82
C ILE A 102 34.71 -21.98 15.34
N ASN A 103 33.52 -21.48 15.75
CA ASN A 103 33.07 -21.35 17.15
C ASN A 103 33.82 -20.32 18.02
N GLN A 104 34.50 -19.34 17.43
CA GLN A 104 35.25 -18.32 18.16
C GLN A 104 34.43 -17.08 18.53
N VAL A 105 33.37 -16.78 17.79
CA VAL A 105 32.45 -15.66 18.06
C VAL A 105 31.03 -16.11 17.76
N TRP A 106 30.12 -15.80 18.68
CA TRP A 106 28.69 -16.05 18.54
C TRP A 106 27.96 -14.71 18.49
N CYS A 107 27.11 -14.53 17.48
CA CYS A 107 26.27 -13.35 17.34
C CYS A 107 24.80 -13.77 17.46
N ALA A 108 24.05 -13.10 18.32
CA ALA A 108 22.62 -13.28 18.46
C ALA A 108 21.93 -11.91 18.42
N ASP A 109 20.73 -11.87 17.84
CA ASP A 109 19.89 -10.68 17.85
C ASP A 109 18.58 -10.99 18.59
N ILE A 110 18.11 -10.04 19.40
CA ILE A 110 16.88 -10.18 20.19
C ILE A 110 15.84 -9.22 19.61
N THR A 111 14.85 -9.77 18.92
CA THR A 111 13.70 -8.99 18.45
C THR A 111 12.63 -8.94 19.54
N LEU A 112 12.45 -7.79 20.17
CA LEU A 112 11.33 -7.55 21.09
C LEU A 112 10.05 -7.27 20.28
N SER A 113 9.20 -8.29 20.16
CA SER A 113 7.85 -8.13 19.59
C SER A 113 6.96 -7.42 20.62
N GLY A 114 6.57 -6.18 20.31
CA GLY A 114 5.90 -5.25 21.22
C GLY A 114 4.48 -5.64 21.66
N TYR A 115 4.37 -6.55 22.62
CA TYR A 115 3.20 -6.71 23.48
C TYR A 115 3.50 -6.12 24.87
N LEU A 116 3.47 -4.79 24.98
CA LEU A 116 3.48 -4.11 26.27
C LEU A 116 2.36 -3.06 26.26
N THR A 117 1.17 -3.52 26.63
CA THR A 117 0.06 -2.65 27.05
C THR A 117 0.53 -1.93 28.31
N VAL A 118 0.80 -0.64 28.18
CA VAL A 118 1.04 0.27 29.31
C VAL A 118 -0.25 0.40 30.11
N LEU A 119 -0.36 -0.31 31.23
CA LEU A 119 -1.23 0.10 32.32
C LEU A 119 -0.44 1.08 33.19
N SER A 120 -0.42 2.35 32.76
CA SER A 120 -0.25 3.45 33.69
C SER A 120 -1.61 3.75 34.31
N THR A 121 -1.80 3.39 35.57
CA THR A 121 -2.72 4.13 36.43
C THR A 121 -1.91 4.63 37.61
N SER A 122 -1.66 5.93 37.59
CA SER A 122 -1.11 6.73 38.69
C SER A 122 -1.98 6.60 39.96
N PRO A 123 -1.42 6.90 41.15
CA PRO A 123 -2.02 6.60 42.45
C PRO A 123 -3.08 7.64 42.85
N PRO A 124 -3.91 7.34 43.87
CA PRO A 124 -4.39 8.39 44.76
C PRO A 124 -4.19 8.09 46.27
N SER A 125 -3.85 9.19 46.96
CA SER A 125 -3.71 9.49 48.41
C SER A 125 -2.73 8.69 49.25
#